data_AF-A0A078A777-F1
#
_entry.id   AF-A0A078A777-F1
#
_cell.length_a   1.000
_cell.length_b   1.000
_cell.length_c   1.000
_cell.angle_alpha   90.00
_cell.angle_beta   90.00
_cell.angle_gamma   90.00
#
_symmetry.space_group_name_H-M   'P 1'
#
loop_
_entity.id
_entity.type
_entity.pdbx_description
1 polymer ?
#
loop_
_entity_poly.entity_id
_entity_poly.type
_entity_poly.pdbx_seq_one_letter_code
_entity_poly.pdbx_strand_id
1 'polypeptide(L)'
;MEDMGRDYRDIYYQQRLVPLEYLYDDKHLVRLYEADSINSQYIQSTINEEYEKQMLEAFLQKRIMNGSAIPLIDKPRHDHIVKRTKQLQKVFYYGDELSSLELDIERMYISDKMEKYSTYVKRKSMRYKVRWTVSDLNRYQDQVNYRMNDPEYFGTTKPRFLPLDLDQALVNMKVHQDIQKTSQLRRAMTWFTDTKAFERGQKRCLVQSTTLLSRFLMYIDSWEFVNTMDVENDFHINHSIANMHVYLIYQRLRDFSENKYAFQLKEELIESFNKLTNSEMQDVDVLRKQKKIDEIDNYLFAIRRNFDYHFYINAKSVDNPYYKLDALVWSSIYHEKVPRYSEKVYKMAEYFQQHYQYLKTLTFEDIEQCKIDWSAYRVPVNYKDKIIKVNPQLSAEEFEKEYNSPYKIKKFHYNFRQDDELTEENLKKTFINLCTSAFFHNKEKTIRQEHLNLDSMNSNEKEEVIFRMKKSLETLSELPLHNESFFSSIHKANPLQTQFNIWKRNLFVPLTDQLEEKAKRKMQDIEDQAKLEKEKETIWFEGKRELYDPENEEKRLERHQAILKQHLAEERKKQGLDAPDYDKVSPEYEKDPMKDSVDSLPVKRKQKWRIW
;
A
#
# COMPACT_ATOMS: atom_id res chain seq x y z
N MET A 1 13.09 -52.57 -33.74
CA MET A 1 11.92 -51.86 -34.29
C MET A 1 10.99 -52.77 -35.08
N GLU A 2 11.36 -54.01 -35.40
CA GLU A 2 10.53 -54.91 -36.23
C GLU A 2 9.48 -55.71 -35.43
N ASP A 3 9.47 -55.58 -34.10
CA ASP A 3 8.65 -56.41 -33.21
C ASP A 3 7.79 -55.58 -32.23
N MET A 4 7.33 -54.41 -32.67
CA MET A 4 6.20 -53.75 -32.03
C MET A 4 5.00 -54.02 -32.92
N GLY A 5 4.06 -54.85 -32.44
CA GLY A 5 2.93 -55.39 -33.21
C GLY A 5 2.21 -54.36 -34.08
N ARG A 6 1.53 -54.83 -35.14
CA ARG A 6 0.90 -53.98 -36.18
C ARG A 6 0.07 -52.82 -35.59
N ASP A 7 -0.57 -53.03 -34.46
CA ASP A 7 -1.40 -52.04 -33.77
C ASP A 7 -0.59 -50.82 -33.25
N TYR A 8 0.67 -51.03 -32.85
CA TYR A 8 1.56 -49.96 -32.37
C TYR A 8 2.11 -49.10 -33.51
N ARG A 9 2.20 -49.67 -34.71
CA ARG A 9 2.71 -48.98 -35.90
C ARG A 9 1.74 -47.89 -36.34
N ASP A 10 0.43 -48.16 -36.29
CA ASP A 10 -0.60 -47.21 -36.69
C ASP A 10 -0.74 -46.04 -35.71
N ILE A 11 -0.54 -46.27 -34.40
CA ILE A 11 -0.55 -45.22 -33.37
C ILE A 11 0.68 -44.29 -33.52
N TYR A 12 1.86 -44.84 -33.82
CA TYR A 12 3.08 -44.06 -33.99
C TYR A 12 3.05 -43.18 -35.26
N TYR A 13 2.38 -43.62 -36.33
CA TYR A 13 2.23 -42.84 -37.57
C TYR A 13 1.11 -41.79 -37.53
N GLN A 14 0.17 -41.87 -36.59
CA GLN A 14 -0.84 -40.82 -36.35
C GLN A 14 -0.30 -39.60 -35.59
N GLN A 15 0.93 -39.64 -35.07
CA GLN A 15 1.61 -38.49 -34.45
C GLN A 15 2.20 -37.48 -35.48
N ARG A 16 1.54 -37.31 -36.63
CA ARG A 16 1.77 -36.14 -37.50
C ARG A 16 0.77 -35.06 -37.13
N LEU A 17 1.27 -33.97 -36.53
CA LEU A 17 0.66 -32.63 -36.42
C LEU A 17 -0.84 -32.59 -36.75
N VAL A 18 -1.66 -33.11 -35.84
CA VAL A 18 -3.12 -33.04 -35.96
C VAL A 18 -3.55 -31.62 -35.56
N PRO A 19 -4.48 -30.98 -36.29
CA PRO A 19 -5.01 -29.67 -35.92
C PRO A 19 -5.58 -29.66 -34.48
N LEU A 20 -5.31 -28.58 -33.74
CA LEU A 20 -5.58 -28.43 -32.30
C LEU A 20 -6.99 -28.92 -31.90
N GLU A 21 -7.99 -28.57 -32.69
CA GLU A 21 -9.42 -28.87 -32.51
C GLU A 21 -9.76 -30.37 -32.40
N TYR A 22 -8.98 -31.27 -33.00
CA TYR A 22 -9.19 -32.72 -32.88
C TYR A 22 -8.48 -33.35 -31.68
N LEU A 23 -7.51 -32.65 -31.08
CA LEU A 23 -6.83 -33.08 -29.86
C LEU A 23 -7.65 -32.80 -28.59
N TYR A 24 -8.72 -32.01 -28.70
CA TYR A 24 -9.62 -31.64 -27.59
C TYR A 24 -10.92 -32.46 -27.54
N ASP A 25 -11.08 -33.53 -28.34
CA ASP A 25 -12.21 -34.44 -28.18
C ASP A 25 -12.05 -35.21 -26.86
N ASP A 26 -12.97 -35.02 -25.91
CA ASP A 26 -13.00 -35.70 -24.61
C ASP A 26 -12.83 -37.22 -24.74
N LYS A 27 -13.40 -37.82 -25.81
CA LYS A 27 -13.30 -39.26 -26.06
C LYS A 27 -11.91 -39.70 -26.51
N HIS A 28 -11.10 -38.79 -27.06
CA HIS A 28 -9.72 -39.03 -27.41
C HIS A 28 -8.82 -38.92 -26.17
N LEU A 29 -9.10 -37.96 -25.29
CA LEU A 29 -8.37 -37.74 -24.04
C LEU A 29 -8.52 -38.89 -23.05
N VAL A 30 -9.75 -39.38 -22.87
CA VAL A 30 -10.03 -40.56 -22.05
C VAL A 30 -9.26 -41.79 -22.57
N ARG A 31 -9.21 -41.97 -23.90
CA ARG A 31 -8.45 -43.09 -24.51
C ARG A 31 -6.94 -42.99 -24.30
N LEU A 32 -6.35 -41.80 -24.39
CA LEU A 32 -4.91 -41.61 -24.16
C LEU A 32 -4.52 -41.82 -22.69
N TYR A 33 -5.39 -41.40 -21.77
CA TYR A 33 -5.26 -41.65 -20.34
C TYR A 33 -5.36 -43.15 -20.01
N GLU A 34 -6.37 -43.84 -20.54
CA GLU A 34 -6.59 -45.27 -20.33
C GLU A 34 -5.48 -46.15 -20.94
N ALA A 35 -4.81 -45.67 -21.99
CA ALA A 35 -3.70 -46.35 -22.63
C ALA A 35 -2.32 -46.04 -22.00
N ASP A 36 -2.29 -45.36 -20.84
CA ASP A 36 -1.07 -44.92 -20.13
C ASP A 36 -0.11 -44.11 -21.03
N SER A 37 -0.70 -43.43 -22.02
CA SER A 37 -0.03 -42.74 -23.11
C SER A 37 -0.36 -41.25 -23.05
N ILE A 38 -0.26 -40.66 -21.85
CA ILE A 38 -0.40 -39.23 -21.70
C ILE A 38 0.79 -38.56 -22.39
N ASN A 39 0.53 -38.00 -23.57
CA ASN A 39 1.54 -37.34 -24.37
C ASN A 39 2.03 -36.08 -23.63
N SER A 40 3.32 -36.01 -23.33
CA SER A 40 3.93 -34.82 -22.74
C SER A 40 3.72 -33.57 -23.61
N GLN A 41 3.60 -33.71 -24.93
CA GLN A 41 3.27 -32.62 -25.85
C GLN A 41 1.83 -32.11 -25.65
N TYR A 42 0.90 -32.97 -25.24
CA TYR A 42 -0.49 -32.61 -24.90
C TYR A 42 -0.56 -31.86 -23.57
N ILE A 43 0.11 -32.36 -22.52
CA ILE A 43 0.26 -31.62 -21.26
C ILE A 43 0.92 -30.26 -21.52
N GLN A 44 1.97 -30.23 -22.34
CA GLN A 44 2.68 -28.99 -22.65
C GLN A 44 1.89 -28.01 -23.52
N SER A 45 1.06 -28.49 -24.45
CA SER A 45 0.22 -27.61 -25.27
C SER A 45 -0.93 -27.00 -24.48
N THR A 46 -1.30 -27.62 -23.36
CA THR A 46 -2.33 -27.12 -22.44
C THR A 46 -1.75 -26.13 -21.45
N ILE A 47 -0.53 -26.35 -20.96
CA ILE A 47 0.10 -25.54 -19.90
C ILE A 47 0.96 -24.38 -20.44
N ASN A 48 1.47 -24.44 -21.68
CA ASN A 48 2.45 -23.43 -22.17
C ASN A 48 1.90 -22.48 -23.24
N GLU A 49 2.45 -21.25 -23.31
CA GLU A 49 1.95 -20.20 -24.20
C GLU A 49 2.29 -20.55 -25.65
N GLU A 50 1.50 -20.07 -26.61
CA GLU A 50 1.62 -20.44 -28.02
C GLU A 50 3.01 -20.17 -28.60
N TYR A 51 3.69 -19.12 -28.12
CA TYR A 51 5.06 -18.80 -28.53
C TYR A 51 6.13 -19.73 -27.90
N GLU A 52 5.83 -20.41 -26.80
CA GLU A 52 6.73 -21.34 -26.10
C GLU A 52 6.61 -22.78 -26.62
N LYS A 53 5.42 -23.14 -27.11
CA LYS A 53 5.11 -24.50 -27.59
C LYS A 53 6.14 -25.00 -28.59
N GLN A 54 6.50 -24.19 -29.59
CA GLN A 54 7.47 -24.58 -30.63
C GLN A 54 8.86 -24.87 -30.04
N MET A 55 9.30 -24.09 -29.06
CA MET A 55 10.58 -24.29 -28.38
C MET A 55 10.54 -25.54 -27.49
N LEU A 56 9.52 -25.68 -26.65
CA LEU A 56 9.37 -26.81 -25.73
C LEU A 56 9.23 -28.12 -26.49
N GLU A 57 8.48 -28.12 -27.59
CA GLU A 57 8.39 -29.26 -28.51
C GLU A 57 9.77 -29.62 -29.07
N ALA A 58 10.54 -28.62 -29.55
CA ALA A 58 11.90 -28.84 -30.04
C ALA A 58 12.87 -29.35 -28.95
N PHE A 59 12.66 -28.97 -27.68
CA PHE A 59 13.44 -29.48 -26.55
C PHE A 59 13.06 -30.91 -26.18
N LEU A 60 11.77 -31.23 -26.16
CA LEU A 60 11.27 -32.56 -25.87
C LEU A 60 11.66 -33.57 -26.95
N GLN A 61 11.56 -33.22 -28.23
CA GLN A 61 12.00 -34.08 -29.34
C GLN A 61 13.47 -34.48 -29.21
N LYS A 62 14.29 -33.68 -28.52
CA LYS A 62 15.71 -33.95 -28.29
C LYS A 62 15.98 -34.70 -26.98
N ARG A 63 15.07 -34.65 -26.00
CA ARG A 63 15.20 -35.40 -24.75
C ARG A 63 14.76 -36.84 -24.98
N ILE A 64 15.63 -37.80 -24.64
CA ILE A 64 15.27 -39.22 -24.65
C ILE A 64 14.25 -39.43 -23.52
N MET A 65 12.98 -39.67 -23.86
CA MET A 65 11.89 -39.80 -22.88
C MET A 65 11.49 -41.26 -22.59
N ASN A 66 12.15 -42.24 -23.21
CA ASN A 66 11.76 -43.63 -23.05
C ASN A 66 12.34 -44.22 -21.75
N GLY A 67 11.50 -44.33 -20.73
CA GLY A 67 11.74 -45.08 -19.50
C GLY A 67 12.18 -44.22 -18.31
N SER A 68 11.90 -44.74 -17.10
CA SER A 68 12.28 -44.13 -15.81
C SER A 68 13.80 -44.08 -15.56
N ALA A 69 14.61 -44.75 -16.40
CA ALA A 69 16.07 -44.80 -16.30
C ALA A 69 16.74 -44.65 -17.67
N ILE A 70 17.68 -43.69 -17.75
CA ILE A 70 18.52 -43.48 -18.93
C ILE A 70 19.61 -44.56 -18.96
N PRO A 71 19.81 -45.31 -20.06
CA PRO A 71 20.90 -46.28 -20.17
C PRO A 71 22.25 -45.64 -19.86
N LEU A 72 23.13 -46.36 -19.15
CA LEU A 72 24.41 -45.81 -18.69
C LEU A 72 25.28 -45.28 -19.84
N ILE A 73 25.19 -45.93 -21.01
CA ILE A 73 25.91 -45.56 -22.24
C ILE A 73 25.41 -44.22 -22.80
N ASP A 74 24.12 -43.92 -22.66
CA ASP A 74 23.50 -42.69 -23.15
C ASP A 74 23.51 -41.54 -22.14
N LYS A 75 23.88 -41.82 -20.88
CA LYS A 75 23.94 -40.83 -19.79
C LYS A 75 24.75 -39.57 -20.18
N PRO A 76 25.97 -39.65 -20.77
CA PRO A 76 26.72 -38.45 -21.13
C PRO A 76 26.02 -37.60 -22.21
N ARG A 77 25.40 -38.27 -23.19
CA ARG A 77 24.64 -37.60 -24.26
C ARG A 77 23.39 -36.94 -23.72
N HIS A 78 22.65 -37.63 -22.86
CA HIS A 78 21.49 -37.09 -22.17
C HIS A 78 21.87 -35.86 -21.34
N ASP A 79 22.91 -35.95 -20.51
CA ASP A 79 23.34 -34.84 -19.64
C ASP A 79 23.81 -33.63 -20.46
N HIS A 80 24.48 -33.86 -21.59
CA HIS A 80 24.81 -32.81 -22.56
C HIS A 80 23.55 -32.14 -23.15
N ILE A 81 22.55 -32.92 -23.56
CA ILE A 81 21.28 -32.39 -24.09
C ILE A 81 20.56 -31.60 -23.00
N VAL A 82 20.43 -32.13 -21.78
CA VAL A 82 19.79 -31.41 -20.66
C VAL A 82 20.51 -30.11 -20.36
N LYS A 83 21.85 -30.11 -20.32
CA LYS A 83 22.64 -28.89 -20.13
C LYS A 83 22.38 -27.89 -21.25
N ARG A 84 22.37 -28.33 -22.52
CA ARG A 84 22.12 -27.45 -23.68
C ARG A 84 20.68 -26.93 -23.71
N THR A 85 19.69 -27.76 -23.40
CA THR A 85 18.29 -27.35 -23.26
C THR A 85 18.14 -26.31 -22.15
N LYS A 86 18.76 -26.50 -20.99
CA LYS A 86 18.77 -25.49 -19.92
C LYS A 86 19.41 -24.18 -20.37
N GLN A 87 20.52 -24.24 -21.12
CA GLN A 87 21.14 -23.05 -21.70
C GLN A 87 20.23 -22.34 -22.70
N LEU A 88 19.61 -23.07 -23.63
CA LEU A 88 18.70 -22.50 -24.62
C LEU A 88 17.43 -21.95 -23.98
N GLN A 89 16.90 -22.62 -22.97
CA GLN A 89 15.80 -22.12 -22.15
C GLN A 89 16.22 -20.82 -21.46
N LYS A 90 17.43 -20.77 -20.89
CA LYS A 90 17.96 -19.54 -20.30
C LYS A 90 18.04 -18.42 -21.34
N VAL A 91 18.60 -18.69 -22.53
CA VAL A 91 18.72 -17.71 -23.61
C VAL A 91 17.35 -17.26 -24.12
N PHE A 92 16.38 -18.15 -24.21
CA PHE A 92 15.03 -17.82 -24.67
C PHE A 92 14.31 -16.88 -23.70
N TYR A 93 14.30 -17.21 -22.40
CA TYR A 93 13.59 -16.41 -21.39
C TYR A 93 14.35 -15.15 -20.98
N TYR A 94 15.68 -15.20 -20.97
CA TYR A 94 16.52 -14.13 -20.41
C TYR A 94 17.35 -13.39 -21.45
N GLY A 95 17.39 -13.87 -22.69
CA GLY A 95 18.33 -13.38 -23.71
C GLY A 95 19.72 -13.98 -23.54
N ASP A 96 20.61 -13.62 -24.46
CA ASP A 96 22.03 -13.93 -24.34
C ASP A 96 22.62 -13.32 -23.06
N GLU A 97 23.65 -13.95 -22.49
CA GLU A 97 24.38 -13.35 -21.37
C GLU A 97 25.11 -12.11 -21.87
N LEU A 98 24.64 -10.95 -21.42
CA LEU A 98 25.22 -9.65 -21.75
C LEU A 98 26.34 -9.32 -20.78
N SER A 99 27.43 -8.75 -21.29
CA SER A 99 28.46 -8.11 -20.47
C SER A 99 27.88 -6.90 -19.72
N SER A 100 28.60 -6.40 -18.69
CA SER A 100 28.16 -5.23 -17.92
C SER A 100 27.94 -3.98 -18.78
N LEU A 101 28.72 -3.83 -19.86
CA LEU A 101 28.56 -2.73 -20.82
C LEU A 101 27.33 -2.93 -21.71
N GLU A 102 27.12 -4.15 -22.22
CA GLU A 102 25.95 -4.47 -23.05
C GLU A 102 24.64 -4.33 -22.27
N LEU A 103 24.63 -4.70 -20.98
CA LEU A 103 23.51 -4.46 -20.08
C LEU A 103 23.21 -2.97 -19.94
N ASP A 104 24.22 -2.12 -19.80
CA ASP A 104 24.02 -0.67 -19.68
C ASP A 104 23.52 -0.06 -21.00
N ILE A 105 24.08 -0.50 -22.14
CA ILE A 105 23.59 -0.14 -23.48
C ILE A 105 22.11 -0.53 -23.62
N GLU A 106 21.75 -1.74 -23.19
CA GLU A 106 20.37 -2.21 -23.23
C GLU A 106 19.45 -1.37 -22.32
N ARG A 107 19.86 -1.10 -21.07
CA ARG A 107 19.11 -0.22 -20.15
C ARG A 107 18.88 1.17 -20.73
N MET A 108 19.90 1.77 -21.33
CA MET A 108 19.78 3.06 -22.01
C MET A 108 18.79 2.99 -23.17
N TYR A 109 18.92 1.99 -24.02
CA TYR A 109 18.00 1.77 -25.14
C TYR A 109 16.55 1.63 -24.65
N ILE A 110 16.34 0.85 -23.58
CA ILE A 110 15.02 0.66 -22.98
C ILE A 110 14.52 1.96 -22.32
N SER A 111 15.38 2.73 -21.66
CA SER A 111 15.04 4.05 -21.10
C SER A 111 14.55 5.02 -22.19
N ASP A 112 15.29 5.12 -23.30
CA ASP A 112 14.90 5.93 -24.45
C ASP A 112 13.57 5.46 -25.06
N LYS A 113 13.37 4.13 -25.08
CA LYS A 113 12.14 3.51 -25.54
C LYS A 113 10.97 3.88 -24.61
N MET A 114 11.18 3.91 -23.30
CA MET A 114 10.19 4.31 -22.29
C MET A 114 9.84 5.79 -22.42
N GLU A 115 10.81 6.68 -22.63
CA GLU A 115 10.56 8.12 -22.84
C GLU A 115 9.72 8.36 -24.10
N LYS A 116 10.06 7.68 -25.20
CA LYS A 116 9.27 7.71 -26.44
C LYS A 116 7.85 7.19 -26.21
N TYR A 117 7.69 6.11 -25.45
CA TYR A 117 6.39 5.57 -25.09
C TYR A 117 5.58 6.54 -24.22
N SER A 118 6.17 7.15 -23.20
CA SER A 118 5.50 8.17 -22.37
C SER A 118 5.06 9.38 -23.21
N THR A 119 5.92 9.84 -24.12
CA THR A 119 5.60 10.91 -25.07
C THR A 119 4.46 10.52 -26.00
N TYR A 120 4.44 9.26 -26.46
CA TYR A 120 3.36 8.70 -27.25
C TYR A 120 2.04 8.69 -26.49
N VAL A 121 2.02 8.17 -25.25
CA VAL A 121 0.82 8.13 -24.40
C VAL A 121 0.28 9.55 -24.18
N LYS A 122 1.14 10.50 -23.83
CA LYS A 122 0.76 11.91 -23.59
C LYS A 122 0.21 12.60 -24.84
N ARG A 123 0.83 12.39 -26.00
CA ARG A 123 0.49 13.13 -27.24
C ARG A 123 -0.44 12.39 -28.19
N LYS A 124 -0.68 11.09 -27.96
CA LYS A 124 -1.36 10.15 -28.88
C LYS A 124 -0.83 10.23 -30.33
N SER A 125 0.44 10.60 -30.52
CA SER A 125 1.01 10.90 -31.83
C SER A 125 1.67 9.66 -32.45
N MET A 126 1.17 9.19 -33.59
CA MET A 126 1.69 8.02 -34.31
C MET A 126 3.20 8.07 -34.61
N ARG A 127 3.79 9.26 -34.67
CA ARG A 127 5.24 9.46 -34.88
C ARG A 127 6.09 8.79 -33.79
N TYR A 128 5.55 8.63 -32.58
CA TYR A 128 6.24 8.05 -31.43
C TYR A 128 5.72 6.67 -31.05
N LYS A 129 4.94 6.01 -31.92
CA LYS A 129 4.37 4.70 -31.62
C LYS A 129 5.50 3.70 -31.36
N VAL A 130 5.67 3.33 -30.10
CA VAL A 130 6.65 2.38 -29.61
C VAL A 130 5.89 1.26 -28.91
N ARG A 131 6.22 0.00 -29.22
CA ARG A 131 5.69 -1.15 -28.49
C ARG A 131 6.51 -1.35 -27.23
N TRP A 132 5.89 -1.14 -26.07
CA TRP A 132 6.45 -1.44 -24.77
C TRP A 132 5.96 -2.82 -24.32
N THR A 133 6.86 -3.71 -23.93
CA THR A 133 6.53 -5.08 -23.50
C THR A 133 6.90 -5.31 -22.04
N VAL A 134 6.29 -6.31 -21.39
CA VAL A 134 6.67 -6.74 -20.04
C VAL A 134 8.13 -7.20 -19.99
N SER A 135 8.64 -7.79 -21.07
CA SER A 135 10.06 -8.14 -21.18
C SER A 135 10.98 -6.92 -21.13
N ASP A 136 10.62 -5.81 -21.80
CA ASP A 136 11.40 -4.57 -21.73
C ASP A 136 11.41 -4.03 -20.29
N LEU A 137 10.27 -4.08 -19.61
CA LEU A 137 10.13 -3.64 -18.22
C LEU A 137 11.00 -4.48 -17.27
N ASN A 138 10.93 -5.81 -17.38
CA ASN A 138 11.72 -6.73 -16.56
C ASN A 138 13.24 -6.49 -16.75
N ARG A 139 13.69 -6.27 -17.99
CA ARG A 139 15.09 -5.96 -18.30
C ARG A 139 15.51 -4.59 -17.77
N TYR A 140 14.65 -3.57 -17.91
CA TYR A 140 14.91 -2.23 -17.36
C TYR A 140 15.12 -2.23 -15.84
N GLN A 141 14.43 -3.13 -15.13
CA GLN A 141 14.43 -3.22 -13.67
C GLN A 141 15.45 -4.22 -13.11
N ASP A 142 16.24 -4.84 -13.99
CA ASP A 142 17.18 -5.91 -13.65
C ASP A 142 16.53 -7.11 -12.96
N GLN A 143 15.31 -7.45 -13.40
CA GLN A 143 14.60 -8.61 -12.88
C GLN A 143 15.22 -9.89 -13.46
N VAL A 144 15.73 -10.75 -12.57
CA VAL A 144 16.41 -12.01 -12.88
C VAL A 144 15.44 -13.09 -13.34
N ASN A 145 14.18 -13.00 -12.95
CA ASN A 145 13.15 -13.98 -13.30
C ASN A 145 12.06 -13.34 -14.14
N TYR A 146 11.55 -14.09 -15.13
CA TYR A 146 10.50 -13.59 -16.00
C TYR A 146 9.15 -13.63 -15.29
N ARG A 147 8.43 -12.51 -15.29
CA ARG A 147 7.04 -12.43 -14.81
C ARG A 147 6.10 -12.69 -16.00
N MET A 148 5.33 -13.78 -15.94
CA MET A 148 4.04 -13.84 -16.63
C MET A 148 2.95 -13.69 -15.58
N ASN A 149 1.84 -13.03 -15.97
CA ASN A 149 0.70 -12.82 -15.08
C ASN A 149 -0.16 -14.09 -14.90
N ASP A 150 0.24 -15.21 -15.50
CA ASP A 150 -0.55 -16.42 -15.55
C ASP A 150 -0.04 -17.46 -14.51
N PRO A 151 -0.90 -17.93 -13.58
CA PRO A 151 -0.56 -18.90 -12.54
C PRO A 151 -0.16 -20.28 -13.06
N GLU A 152 -0.42 -20.62 -14.33
CA GLU A 152 -0.05 -21.93 -14.89
C GLU A 152 1.45 -22.10 -15.14
N TYR A 153 2.21 -21.01 -15.10
CA TYR A 153 3.63 -21.03 -15.45
C TYR A 153 4.47 -21.07 -14.19
N PHE A 154 5.29 -22.11 -14.07
CA PHE A 154 6.27 -22.37 -13.02
C PHE A 154 7.40 -21.31 -12.89
N GLY A 155 7.12 -20.06 -13.23
CA GLY A 155 7.93 -18.91 -12.88
C GLY A 155 7.78 -18.62 -11.40
N THR A 156 8.92 -18.50 -10.71
CA THR A 156 9.03 -17.95 -9.36
C THR A 156 7.98 -16.87 -9.10
N THR A 157 7.09 -17.12 -8.14
CA THR A 157 5.92 -16.28 -7.77
C THR A 157 6.30 -14.88 -7.29
N LYS A 158 7.58 -14.68 -7.01
CA LYS A 158 8.19 -13.47 -6.46
C LYS A 158 9.25 -12.92 -7.40
N PRO A 159 9.27 -11.61 -7.68
CA PRO A 159 10.32 -11.01 -8.47
C PRO A 159 11.67 -11.10 -7.75
N ARG A 160 12.73 -11.44 -8.50
CA ARG A 160 14.12 -11.45 -8.04
C ARG A 160 14.87 -10.41 -8.84
N PHE A 161 15.70 -9.62 -8.18
CA PHE A 161 16.42 -8.52 -8.82
C PHE A 161 17.93 -8.71 -8.65
N LEU A 162 18.70 -8.26 -9.63
CA LEU A 162 20.15 -8.13 -9.45
C LEU A 162 20.45 -6.99 -8.46
N PRO A 163 21.54 -7.09 -7.68
CA PRO A 163 22.03 -5.94 -6.92
C PRO A 163 22.23 -4.73 -7.84
N LEU A 164 21.81 -3.56 -7.37
CA LEU A 164 22.00 -2.30 -8.09
C LEU A 164 23.46 -1.85 -7.90
N ASP A 165 24.24 -1.88 -8.98
CA ASP A 165 25.63 -1.40 -8.99
C ASP A 165 25.71 -0.05 -9.71
N LEU A 166 25.63 1.02 -8.92
CA LEU A 166 25.67 2.40 -9.44
C LEU A 166 27.08 2.84 -9.83
N ASP A 167 28.10 2.24 -9.24
CA ASP A 167 29.48 2.59 -9.55
C ASP A 167 29.86 2.00 -10.90
N GLN A 168 29.41 0.78 -11.20
CA GLN A 168 29.51 0.21 -12.54
C GLN A 168 28.70 1.01 -13.57
N ALA A 169 27.48 1.47 -13.21
CA ALA A 169 26.69 2.32 -14.10
C ALA A 169 27.40 3.65 -14.42
N LEU A 170 28.09 4.26 -13.44
CA LEU A 170 28.92 5.45 -13.66
C LEU A 170 30.11 5.19 -14.58
N VAL A 171 30.78 4.03 -14.42
CA VAL A 171 31.88 3.62 -15.30
C VAL A 171 31.38 3.46 -16.73
N ASN A 172 30.25 2.78 -16.91
CA ASN A 172 29.65 2.56 -18.22
C ASN A 172 29.21 3.87 -18.88
N MET A 173 28.68 4.84 -18.11
CA MET A 173 28.34 6.17 -18.62
C MET A 173 29.55 6.88 -19.27
N LYS A 174 30.76 6.73 -18.72
CA LYS A 174 31.98 7.29 -19.33
C LYS A 174 32.30 6.61 -20.66
N VAL A 175 32.21 5.29 -20.72
CA VAL A 175 32.41 4.50 -21.95
C VAL A 175 31.40 4.90 -23.03
N HIS A 176 30.15 5.15 -22.66
CA HIS A 176 29.11 5.62 -23.58
C HIS A 176 29.44 6.98 -24.23
N GLN A 177 29.92 7.93 -23.44
CA GLN A 177 30.32 9.23 -23.96
C GLN A 177 31.45 9.12 -25.00
N ASP A 178 32.38 8.18 -24.77
CA ASP A 178 33.46 7.85 -25.70
C ASP A 178 32.91 7.25 -27.00
N ILE A 179 32.01 6.27 -26.91
CA ILE A 179 31.38 5.62 -28.07
C ILE A 179 30.61 6.65 -28.94
N GLN A 180 29.85 7.55 -28.32
CA GLN A 180 29.07 8.56 -29.02
C GLN A 180 29.91 9.67 -29.67
N LYS A 181 31.24 9.62 -29.55
CA LYS A 181 32.17 10.66 -30.02
C LYS A 181 31.75 12.05 -29.56
N THR A 182 31.19 12.15 -28.34
CA THR A 182 30.77 13.45 -27.80
C THR A 182 31.98 14.39 -27.74
N SER A 183 31.76 15.67 -28.06
CA SER A 183 32.83 16.66 -28.02
C SER A 183 33.41 16.78 -26.61
N GLN A 184 34.69 17.14 -26.49
CA GLN A 184 35.34 17.34 -25.19
C GLN A 184 34.58 18.34 -24.30
N LEU A 185 34.02 19.40 -24.90
CA LEU A 185 33.18 20.38 -24.21
C LEU A 185 31.91 19.73 -23.63
N ARG A 186 31.22 18.89 -24.41
CA ARG A 186 30.01 18.21 -23.96
C ARG A 186 30.33 17.19 -22.86
N ARG A 187 31.44 16.45 -22.98
CA ARG A 187 31.91 15.56 -21.91
C ARG A 187 32.24 16.32 -20.63
N ALA A 188 32.93 17.45 -20.74
CA ALA A 188 33.23 18.31 -19.61
C ALA A 188 31.95 18.82 -18.93
N MET A 189 30.96 19.26 -19.72
CA MET A 189 29.65 19.68 -19.22
C MET A 189 28.91 18.53 -18.54
N THR A 190 28.76 17.38 -19.19
CA THR A 190 28.10 16.19 -18.62
C THR A 190 28.83 15.68 -17.38
N TRP A 191 30.16 15.72 -17.34
CA TRP A 191 30.93 15.41 -16.15
C TRP A 191 30.61 16.39 -15.00
N PHE A 192 30.53 17.70 -15.31
CA PHE A 192 30.24 18.73 -14.31
C PHE A 192 28.79 18.72 -13.82
N THR A 193 27.82 18.32 -14.66
CA THR A 193 26.39 18.30 -14.32
C THR A 193 25.90 16.96 -13.81
N ASP A 194 26.44 15.85 -14.32
CA ASP A 194 25.88 14.51 -14.11
C ASP A 194 26.82 13.70 -13.22
N THR A 195 28.11 13.57 -13.58
CA THR A 195 29.08 12.84 -12.73
C THR A 195 29.25 13.53 -11.38
N LYS A 196 29.47 14.85 -11.34
CA LYS A 196 29.55 15.59 -10.07
C LYS A 196 28.25 15.56 -9.28
N ALA A 197 27.08 15.59 -9.93
CA ALA A 197 25.81 15.52 -9.21
C ALA A 197 25.54 14.12 -8.64
N PHE A 198 26.09 13.09 -9.29
CA PHE A 198 26.08 11.72 -8.79
C PHE A 198 27.08 11.55 -7.64
N GLU A 199 28.30 12.09 -7.76
CA GLU A 199 29.31 12.13 -6.69
C GLU A 199 28.80 12.91 -5.46
N ARG A 200 28.06 14.02 -5.68
CA ARG A 200 27.39 14.80 -4.63
C ARG A 200 26.22 14.07 -3.97
N GLY A 201 25.80 12.93 -4.50
CA GLY A 201 24.80 12.03 -3.92
C GLY A 201 23.36 12.25 -4.37
N GLN A 202 22.97 13.46 -4.79
CA GLN A 202 21.56 13.75 -5.08
C GLN A 202 21.00 12.89 -6.22
N LYS A 203 21.69 12.83 -7.37
CA LYS A 203 21.26 11.98 -8.50
C LYS A 203 21.34 10.49 -8.16
N ARG A 204 22.36 10.08 -7.39
CA ARG A 204 22.53 8.70 -6.90
C ARG A 204 21.31 8.29 -6.06
N CYS A 205 20.94 9.12 -5.09
CA CYS A 205 19.80 8.91 -4.20
C CYS A 205 18.48 8.86 -4.97
N LEU A 206 18.29 9.70 -5.99
CA LEU A 206 17.09 9.70 -6.83
C LEU A 206 16.94 8.41 -7.65
N VAL A 207 18.04 7.92 -8.23
CA VAL A 207 18.01 6.64 -8.94
C VAL A 207 17.70 5.51 -7.95
N GLN A 208 18.39 5.49 -6.81
CA GLN A 208 18.17 4.49 -5.76
C GLN A 208 16.74 4.49 -5.22
N SER A 209 16.19 5.65 -4.87
CA SER A 209 14.83 5.78 -4.37
C SER A 209 13.81 5.26 -5.39
N THR A 210 13.96 5.65 -6.65
CA THR A 210 13.07 5.23 -7.74
C THR A 210 13.17 3.72 -7.98
N THR A 211 14.38 3.15 -7.94
CA THR A 211 14.59 1.70 -8.06
C THR A 211 14.00 0.94 -6.88
N LEU A 212 14.20 1.41 -5.63
CA LEU A 212 13.61 0.81 -4.44
C LEU A 212 12.09 0.79 -4.52
N LEU A 213 11.48 1.94 -4.86
CA LEU A 213 10.03 2.08 -5.06
C LEU A 213 9.53 1.07 -6.10
N SER A 214 10.14 1.07 -7.28
CA SER A 214 9.76 0.17 -8.36
C SER A 214 9.82 -1.30 -7.93
N ARG A 215 10.89 -1.72 -7.25
CA ARG A 215 11.09 -3.12 -6.86
C ARG A 215 10.05 -3.60 -5.87
N PHE A 216 9.73 -2.83 -4.83
CA PHE A 216 8.72 -3.28 -3.87
C PHE A 216 7.30 -3.15 -4.42
N LEU A 217 7.00 -2.17 -5.29
CA LEU A 217 5.67 -2.06 -5.91
C LEU A 217 5.39 -3.28 -6.79
N MET A 218 6.37 -3.71 -7.58
CA MET A 218 6.28 -4.95 -8.34
C MET A 218 6.09 -6.18 -7.45
N TYR A 219 6.71 -6.18 -6.27
CA TYR A 219 6.54 -7.24 -5.30
C TYR A 219 5.14 -7.22 -4.67
N ILE A 220 4.58 -6.05 -4.33
CA ILE A 220 3.20 -5.93 -3.83
C ILE A 220 2.21 -6.43 -4.89
N ASP A 221 2.49 -6.15 -6.17
CA ASP A 221 1.69 -6.65 -7.28
C ASP A 221 1.99 -8.11 -7.63
N SER A 222 2.95 -8.77 -6.97
CA SER A 222 3.35 -10.14 -7.30
C SER A 222 2.29 -11.14 -6.85
N TRP A 223 2.24 -12.27 -7.55
CA TRP A 223 1.34 -13.36 -7.20
C TRP A 223 1.59 -13.86 -5.76
N GLU A 224 2.87 -13.96 -5.35
CA GLU A 224 3.21 -14.32 -3.96
C GLU A 224 2.48 -13.41 -2.99
N PHE A 225 2.59 -12.09 -3.15
CA PHE A 225 2.00 -11.14 -2.22
C PHE A 225 0.47 -11.15 -2.31
N VAL A 226 -0.10 -10.99 -3.49
CA VAL A 226 -1.56 -10.89 -3.68
C VAL A 226 -2.28 -12.12 -3.15
N ASN A 227 -1.83 -13.33 -3.51
CA ASN A 227 -2.50 -14.56 -3.10
C ASN A 227 -2.19 -14.95 -1.65
N THR A 228 -0.97 -14.72 -1.18
CA THR A 228 -0.66 -15.03 0.21
C THR A 228 -1.37 -14.05 1.13
N MET A 229 -1.41 -12.77 0.81
CA MET A 229 -1.96 -11.76 1.72
C MET A 229 -3.47 -11.56 1.55
N ASP A 230 -4.09 -12.11 0.49
CA ASP A 230 -5.52 -11.99 0.18
C ASP A 230 -6.01 -10.52 0.24
N VAL A 231 -5.22 -9.65 -0.37
CA VAL A 231 -5.43 -8.19 -0.36
C VAL A 231 -6.54 -7.84 -1.33
N GLU A 232 -7.51 -7.06 -0.84
CA GLU A 232 -8.58 -6.54 -1.68
C GLU A 232 -8.02 -5.54 -2.68
N ASN A 233 -8.49 -5.59 -3.93
CA ASN A 233 -8.11 -4.65 -4.96
C ASN A 233 -8.76 -3.28 -4.73
N ASP A 234 -8.29 -2.60 -3.69
CA ASP A 234 -8.75 -1.28 -3.26
C ASP A 234 -7.58 -0.30 -3.29
N PHE A 235 -7.78 0.83 -3.95
CA PHE A 235 -6.77 1.87 -4.13
C PHE A 235 -6.15 2.31 -2.80
N HIS A 236 -6.96 2.55 -1.77
CA HIS A 236 -6.49 3.06 -0.48
C HIS A 236 -5.70 1.99 0.29
N ILE A 237 -6.15 0.73 0.23
CA ILE A 237 -5.44 -0.39 0.85
C ILE A 237 -4.07 -0.59 0.18
N ASN A 238 -4.04 -0.68 -1.15
CA ASN A 238 -2.81 -0.86 -1.92
C ASN A 238 -1.81 0.28 -1.67
N HIS A 239 -2.28 1.54 -1.66
CA HIS A 239 -1.44 2.69 -1.34
C HIS A 239 -0.92 2.67 0.10
N SER A 240 -1.71 2.19 1.05
CA SER A 240 -1.30 2.13 2.46
C SER A 240 -0.29 1.00 2.70
N ILE A 241 -0.41 -0.11 1.97
CA ILE A 241 0.61 -1.17 1.93
C ILE A 241 1.91 -0.63 1.33
N ALA A 242 1.85 0.08 0.20
CA ALA A 242 3.03 0.71 -0.40
C ALA A 242 3.68 1.71 0.59
N ASN A 243 2.87 2.54 1.25
CA ASN A 243 3.34 3.49 2.26
C ASN A 243 3.97 2.80 3.49
N MET A 244 3.46 1.63 3.90
CA MET A 244 4.07 0.81 4.94
C MET A 244 5.47 0.32 4.53
N HIS A 245 5.66 -0.11 3.27
CA HIS A 245 6.99 -0.51 2.77
C HIS A 245 7.95 0.69 2.70
N VAL A 246 7.47 1.85 2.26
CA VAL A 246 8.23 3.11 2.30
C VAL A 246 8.64 3.44 3.74
N TYR A 247 7.70 3.34 4.68
CA TYR A 247 7.97 3.56 6.10
C TYR A 247 9.06 2.62 6.63
N LEU A 248 8.98 1.33 6.33
CA LEU A 248 9.97 0.34 6.76
C LEU A 248 11.39 0.72 6.30
N ILE A 249 11.56 1.05 5.01
CA ILE A 249 12.86 1.48 4.46
C ILE A 249 13.28 2.80 5.10
N TYR A 250 12.36 3.78 5.21
CA TYR A 250 12.61 5.08 5.83
C TYR A 250 13.14 4.94 7.25
N GLN A 251 12.54 4.06 8.07
CA GLN A 251 12.99 3.82 9.43
C GLN A 251 14.37 3.19 9.47
N ARG A 252 14.67 2.26 8.57
CA ARG A 252 16.00 1.66 8.53
C ARG A 252 17.07 2.68 8.11
N LEU A 253 16.76 3.57 7.17
CA LEU A 253 17.66 4.65 6.76
C LEU A 253 17.92 5.65 7.90
N ARG A 254 16.94 5.88 8.78
CA ARG A 254 17.10 6.71 9.98
C ARG A 254 18.14 6.16 10.95
N ASP A 255 18.27 4.84 11.07
CA ASP A 255 19.31 4.23 11.92
C ASP A 255 20.73 4.56 11.44
N PHE A 256 20.89 4.86 10.14
CA PHE A 256 22.14 5.28 9.52
C PHE A 256 22.31 6.80 9.49
N SER A 257 21.82 7.50 10.53
CA SER A 257 21.83 8.97 10.60
C SER A 257 23.22 9.63 10.44
N GLU A 258 24.30 8.88 10.69
CA GLU A 258 25.68 9.35 10.50
C GLU A 258 26.11 9.33 9.02
N ASN A 259 25.43 8.55 8.18
CA ASN A 259 25.69 8.48 6.75
C ASN A 259 24.87 9.54 6.01
N LYS A 260 25.58 10.54 5.48
CA LYS A 260 24.99 11.62 4.67
C LYS A 260 24.14 11.10 3.49
N TYR A 261 24.57 10.02 2.83
CA TYR A 261 23.81 9.43 1.72
C TYR A 261 22.54 8.74 2.19
N ALA A 262 22.57 8.08 3.36
CA ALA A 262 21.36 7.50 3.94
C ALA A 262 20.30 8.57 4.25
N PHE A 263 20.73 9.71 4.78
CA PHE A 263 19.84 10.85 5.02
C PHE A 263 19.23 11.40 3.72
N GLN A 264 20.05 11.62 2.68
CA GLN A 264 19.55 12.09 1.39
C GLN A 264 18.60 11.09 0.73
N LEU A 265 18.94 9.79 0.75
CA LEU A 265 18.12 8.72 0.21
C LEU A 265 16.77 8.62 0.92
N LYS A 266 16.76 8.84 2.24
CA LYS A 266 15.53 8.85 3.04
C LYS A 266 14.55 9.93 2.59
N GLU A 267 15.02 11.17 2.40
CA GLU A 267 14.17 12.28 1.95
C GLU A 267 13.72 12.07 0.50
N GLU A 268 14.64 11.66 -0.37
CA GLU A 268 14.34 11.41 -1.78
C GLU A 268 13.37 10.23 -1.98
N LEU A 269 13.39 9.24 -1.08
CA LEU A 269 12.41 8.13 -1.08
C LEU A 269 10.98 8.64 -0.85
N ILE A 270 10.77 9.52 0.11
CA ILE A 270 9.45 10.12 0.37
C ILE A 270 9.03 11.02 -0.78
N GLU A 271 9.95 11.86 -1.29
CA GLU A 271 9.65 12.74 -2.43
C GLU A 271 9.29 11.94 -3.68
N SER A 272 10.04 10.88 -3.98
CA SER A 272 9.80 10.00 -5.13
C SER A 272 8.46 9.27 -4.98
N PHE A 273 8.10 8.84 -3.77
CA PHE A 273 6.80 8.21 -3.51
C PHE A 273 5.64 9.19 -3.72
N ASN A 274 5.74 10.41 -3.20
CA ASN A 274 4.70 11.43 -3.40
C ASN A 274 4.58 11.81 -4.89
N LYS A 275 5.69 11.91 -5.64
CA LYS A 275 5.66 12.12 -7.10
C LYS A 275 4.93 10.99 -7.82
N LEU A 276 5.15 9.75 -7.41
CA LEU A 276 4.44 8.59 -7.96
C LEU A 276 2.94 8.66 -7.67
N THR A 277 2.54 8.88 -6.41
CA THR A 277 1.13 9.04 -6.02
C THR A 277 0.45 10.17 -6.78
N ASN A 278 1.16 11.30 -6.96
CA ASN A 278 0.67 12.42 -7.77
C ASN A 278 0.46 12.04 -9.23
N SER A 279 1.38 11.26 -9.81
CA SER A 279 1.25 10.77 -11.18
C SER A 279 0.06 9.83 -11.33
N GLU A 280 -0.14 8.89 -10.41
CA GLU A 280 -1.29 7.97 -10.45
C GLU A 280 -2.62 8.72 -10.30
N MET A 281 -2.67 9.70 -9.39
CA MET A 281 -3.85 10.55 -9.20
C MET A 281 -4.13 11.49 -10.37
N GLN A 282 -3.13 11.79 -11.22
CA GLN A 282 -3.36 12.57 -12.44
C GLN A 282 -4.23 11.83 -13.44
N ASP A 283 -4.25 10.50 -13.43
CA ASP A 283 -5.08 9.71 -14.34
C ASP A 283 -6.50 9.45 -13.79
N VAL A 284 -6.73 9.68 -12.49
CA VAL A 284 -8.05 9.52 -11.87
C VAL A 284 -8.93 10.74 -12.15
N ASP A 285 -10.10 10.57 -12.75
CA ASP A 285 -11.01 11.68 -13.04
C ASP A 285 -11.86 12.02 -11.80
N VAL A 286 -11.45 13.05 -11.06
CA VAL A 286 -12.12 13.48 -9.82
C VAL A 286 -12.21 14.99 -9.72
N LEU A 287 -13.39 15.47 -9.30
CA LEU A 287 -13.59 16.87 -8.92
C LEU A 287 -12.62 17.26 -7.78
N ARG A 288 -12.03 18.45 -7.89
CA ARG A 288 -11.06 19.00 -6.92
C ARG A 288 -9.84 18.08 -6.70
N LYS A 289 -9.28 17.55 -7.80
CA LYS A 289 -8.10 16.67 -7.81
C LYS A 289 -6.97 17.12 -6.87
N GLN A 290 -6.58 18.40 -6.89
CA GLN A 290 -5.50 18.89 -6.02
C GLN A 290 -5.83 18.73 -4.53
N LYS A 291 -7.07 19.06 -4.12
CA LYS A 291 -7.48 18.90 -2.72
C LYS A 291 -7.45 17.43 -2.30
N LYS A 292 -7.84 16.51 -3.18
CA LYS A 292 -7.76 15.07 -2.91
C LYS A 292 -6.32 14.57 -2.80
N ILE A 293 -5.42 15.08 -3.64
CA ILE A 293 -3.99 14.81 -3.55
C ILE A 293 -3.45 15.26 -2.19
N ASP A 294 -3.72 16.51 -1.79
CA ASP A 294 -3.28 17.03 -0.50
C ASP A 294 -3.88 16.23 0.68
N GLU A 295 -5.13 15.77 0.55
CA GLU A 295 -5.77 14.89 1.53
C GLU A 295 -5.08 13.54 1.63
N ILE A 296 -4.69 12.93 0.51
CA ILE A 296 -3.93 11.67 0.46
C ILE A 296 -2.55 11.86 1.09
N ASP A 297 -1.80 12.91 0.73
CA ASP A 297 -0.46 13.16 1.28
C ASP A 297 -0.51 13.34 2.80
N ASN A 298 -1.44 14.17 3.29
CA ASN A 298 -1.67 14.36 4.73
C ASN A 298 -2.06 13.05 5.43
N TYR A 299 -2.82 12.22 4.74
CA TYR A 299 -3.27 10.93 5.23
C TYR A 299 -2.11 9.92 5.33
N LEU A 300 -1.29 9.78 4.28
CA LEU A 300 -0.12 8.92 4.26
C LEU A 300 0.92 9.36 5.30
N PHE A 301 1.08 10.67 5.50
CA PHE A 301 1.89 11.23 6.57
C PHE A 301 1.36 10.85 7.97
N ALA A 302 0.05 10.94 8.18
CA ALA A 302 -0.57 10.55 9.45
C ALA A 302 -0.38 9.05 9.75
N ILE A 303 -0.50 8.18 8.74
CA ILE A 303 -0.21 6.74 8.88
C ILE A 303 1.24 6.53 9.36
N ARG A 304 2.22 7.13 8.68
CA ARG A 304 3.64 6.98 9.05
C ARG A 304 3.90 7.45 10.49
N ARG A 305 3.24 8.53 10.91
CA ARG A 305 3.31 9.00 12.29
C ARG A 305 2.69 8.02 13.29
N ASN A 306 1.60 7.33 12.94
CA ASN A 306 1.03 6.28 13.79
C ASN A 306 1.98 5.08 13.90
N PHE A 307 2.65 4.70 12.80
CA PHE A 307 3.68 3.68 12.82
C PHE A 307 4.85 4.09 13.72
N ASP A 308 5.37 5.32 13.59
CA ASP A 308 6.39 5.85 14.50
C ASP A 308 5.96 5.82 15.95
N TYR A 309 4.71 6.22 16.20
CA TYR A 309 4.21 6.24 17.55
C TYR A 309 4.18 4.83 18.14
N HIS A 310 3.77 3.83 17.35
CA HIS A 310 3.76 2.44 17.79
C HIS A 310 5.17 1.87 18.01
N PHE A 311 6.07 1.97 17.03
CA PHE A 311 7.36 1.28 17.08
C PHE A 311 8.43 2.01 17.89
N TYR A 312 8.28 3.31 18.12
CA TYR A 312 9.33 4.13 18.74
C TYR A 312 8.89 5.03 19.89
N ILE A 313 7.60 5.34 20.04
CA ILE A 313 7.15 6.35 21.01
C ILE A 313 6.42 5.71 22.18
N ASN A 314 5.36 4.95 21.91
CA ASN A 314 4.54 4.33 22.95
C ASN A 314 5.35 3.28 23.72
N ALA A 315 5.44 3.46 25.04
CA ALA A 315 6.26 2.59 25.88
C ALA A 315 5.87 1.10 25.76
N LYS A 316 4.57 0.77 25.81
CA LYS A 316 4.10 -0.61 25.78
C LYS A 316 4.39 -1.30 24.45
N SER A 317 4.14 -0.62 23.32
CA SER A 317 4.41 -1.22 22.00
C SER A 317 5.88 -1.15 21.60
N VAL A 318 6.68 -0.25 22.18
CA VAL A 318 8.15 -0.31 22.06
C VAL A 318 8.69 -1.55 22.77
N ASP A 319 8.22 -1.84 23.99
CA ASP A 319 8.63 -3.01 24.76
C ASP A 319 8.13 -4.32 24.12
N ASN A 320 6.90 -4.31 23.59
CA ASN A 320 6.32 -5.42 22.84
C ASN A 320 5.60 -4.93 21.58
N PRO A 321 6.26 -4.96 20.40
CA PRO A 321 5.68 -4.46 19.14
C PRO A 321 4.46 -5.23 18.63
N TYR A 322 4.08 -6.33 19.28
CA TYR A 322 2.79 -6.96 18.99
C TYR A 322 1.62 -6.21 19.61
N TYR A 323 1.84 -5.42 20.66
CA TYR A 323 0.78 -4.77 21.42
C TYR A 323 -0.07 -3.81 20.58
N LYS A 324 -1.34 -4.16 20.38
CA LYS A 324 -2.31 -3.49 19.49
C LYS A 324 -1.87 -3.38 18.02
N LEU A 325 -0.98 -4.24 17.54
CA LEU A 325 -0.54 -4.21 16.14
C LEU A 325 -1.68 -4.53 15.15
N ASP A 326 -2.62 -5.38 15.55
CA ASP A 326 -3.85 -5.69 14.79
C ASP A 326 -4.69 -4.41 14.56
N ALA A 327 -4.90 -3.60 15.60
CA ALA A 327 -5.66 -2.36 15.49
C ALA A 327 -4.93 -1.30 14.64
N LEU A 328 -3.59 -1.26 14.72
CA LEU A 328 -2.78 -0.36 13.89
C LEU A 328 -2.95 -0.71 12.41
N VAL A 329 -2.82 -1.98 12.05
CA VAL A 329 -2.97 -2.48 10.67
C VAL A 329 -4.40 -2.32 10.17
N TRP A 330 -5.39 -2.67 10.98
CA TRP A 330 -6.80 -2.53 10.64
C TRP A 330 -7.18 -1.08 10.29
N SER A 331 -6.74 -0.12 11.11
CA SER A 331 -7.05 1.30 10.91
C SER A 331 -6.17 1.99 9.86
N SER A 332 -4.88 1.66 9.80
CA SER A 332 -3.90 2.39 8.97
C SER A 332 -3.67 1.76 7.59
N ILE A 333 -3.91 0.45 7.44
CA ILE A 333 -3.70 -0.26 6.17
C ILE A 333 -5.03 -0.61 5.53
N TYR A 334 -5.96 -1.20 6.30
CA TYR A 334 -7.25 -1.62 5.77
C TYR A 334 -8.35 -0.57 5.83
N HIS A 335 -8.13 0.55 6.52
CA HIS A 335 -9.11 1.63 6.68
C HIS A 335 -10.46 1.11 7.18
N GLU A 336 -10.43 0.05 7.97
CA GLU A 336 -11.63 -0.54 8.58
C GLU A 336 -12.61 -1.15 7.57
N LYS A 337 -12.19 -1.29 6.30
CA LYS A 337 -12.97 -1.93 5.24
C LYS A 337 -13.14 -3.43 5.44
N VAL A 338 -12.24 -4.04 6.20
CA VAL A 338 -12.30 -5.45 6.62
C VAL A 338 -12.55 -5.55 8.12
N PRO A 339 -13.15 -6.65 8.61
CA PRO A 339 -13.28 -6.88 10.05
C PRO A 339 -11.91 -6.91 10.75
N ARG A 340 -11.79 -6.23 11.91
CA ARG A 340 -10.53 -6.14 12.68
C ARG A 340 -9.91 -7.50 12.99
N TYR A 341 -10.74 -8.47 13.37
CA TYR A 341 -10.28 -9.80 13.77
C TYR A 341 -10.29 -10.82 12.62
N SER A 342 -10.30 -10.35 11.37
CA SER A 342 -10.15 -11.20 10.19
C SER A 342 -8.73 -11.75 10.06
N GLU A 343 -8.58 -12.87 9.34
CA GLU A 343 -7.26 -13.45 9.06
C GLU A 343 -6.35 -12.48 8.29
N LYS A 344 -6.93 -11.68 7.39
CA LYS A 344 -6.23 -10.64 6.61
C LYS A 344 -5.47 -9.66 7.52
N VAL A 345 -6.14 -9.12 8.54
CA VAL A 345 -5.52 -8.17 9.49
C VAL A 345 -4.39 -8.83 10.27
N TYR A 346 -4.62 -10.01 10.84
CA TYR A 346 -3.58 -10.72 11.59
C TYR A 346 -2.38 -11.08 10.71
N LYS A 347 -2.62 -11.52 9.48
CA LYS A 347 -1.57 -11.89 8.54
C LYS A 347 -0.72 -10.67 8.15
N MET A 348 -1.37 -9.55 7.85
CA MET A 348 -0.69 -8.29 7.52
C MET A 348 0.05 -7.69 8.74
N ALA A 349 -0.50 -7.83 9.95
CA ALA A 349 0.18 -7.41 11.18
C ALA A 349 1.47 -8.22 11.42
N GLU A 350 1.42 -9.55 11.31
CA GLU A 350 2.63 -10.38 11.42
C GLU A 350 3.61 -10.08 10.28
N TYR A 351 3.12 -9.89 9.05
CA TYR A 351 3.96 -9.48 7.91
C TYR A 351 4.72 -8.18 8.22
N PHE A 352 4.02 -7.17 8.75
CA PHE A 352 4.60 -5.88 9.09
C PHE A 352 5.68 -6.03 10.16
N GLN A 353 5.39 -6.75 11.25
CA GLN A 353 6.36 -6.97 12.32
C GLN A 353 7.59 -7.77 11.85
N GLN A 354 7.39 -8.83 11.07
CA GLN A 354 8.50 -9.65 10.56
C GLN A 354 9.41 -8.84 9.63
N HIS A 355 8.85 -7.97 8.78
CA HIS A 355 9.65 -7.11 7.93
C HIS A 355 10.31 -5.98 8.71
N TYR A 356 9.65 -5.41 9.73
CA TYR A 356 10.28 -4.46 10.63
C TYR A 356 11.54 -5.05 11.29
N GLN A 357 11.48 -6.29 11.78
CA GLN A 357 12.66 -6.98 12.33
C GLN A 357 13.70 -7.32 11.25
N TYR A 358 13.26 -7.82 10.09
CA TYR A 358 14.16 -8.14 8.99
C TYR A 358 14.96 -6.92 8.52
N LEU A 359 14.33 -5.75 8.34
CA LEU A 359 15.03 -4.56 7.89
C LEU A 359 16.09 -4.09 8.90
N LYS A 360 15.90 -4.30 10.21
CA LYS A 360 16.93 -4.01 11.23
C LYS A 360 18.21 -4.82 11.03
N THR A 361 18.13 -5.98 10.38
CA THR A 361 19.29 -6.83 10.07
C THR A 361 20.08 -6.36 8.85
N LEU A 362 19.48 -5.53 7.99
CA LEU A 362 20.11 -5.09 6.75
C LEU A 362 21.15 -4.01 7.01
N THR A 363 22.28 -4.08 6.35
CA THR A 363 23.28 -3.01 6.35
C THR A 363 22.85 -1.86 5.44
N PHE A 364 23.53 -0.72 5.54
CA PHE A 364 23.29 0.36 4.57
C PHE A 364 23.64 -0.08 3.14
N GLU A 365 24.71 -0.85 2.97
CA GLU A 365 25.13 -1.39 1.66
C GLU A 365 24.04 -2.27 1.02
N ASP A 366 23.36 -3.10 1.82
CA ASP A 366 22.24 -3.90 1.31
C ASP A 366 21.10 -3.02 0.76
N ILE A 367 20.81 -1.89 1.43
CA ILE A 367 19.78 -0.93 0.96
C ILE A 367 20.29 -0.15 -0.25
N GLU A 368 21.56 0.26 -0.22
CA GLU A 368 22.22 1.00 -1.30
C GLU A 368 22.21 0.23 -2.63
N GLN A 369 22.42 -1.09 -2.54
CA GLN A 369 22.34 -2.04 -3.65
C GLN A 369 20.92 -2.54 -3.93
N CYS A 370 19.90 -1.98 -3.26
CA CYS A 370 18.49 -2.37 -3.39
C CYS A 370 18.25 -3.88 -3.18
N LYS A 371 19.03 -4.50 -2.29
CA LYS A 371 19.04 -5.94 -1.96
C LYS A 371 18.09 -6.24 -0.80
N ILE A 372 16.84 -5.84 -0.96
CA ILE A 372 15.79 -6.06 0.06
C ILE A 372 14.91 -7.24 -0.36
N ASP A 373 14.95 -8.30 0.44
CA ASP A 373 14.22 -9.55 0.19
C ASP A 373 12.81 -9.52 0.82
N TRP A 374 11.86 -8.90 0.13
CA TRP A 374 10.45 -8.90 0.50
C TRP A 374 9.83 -10.29 0.33
N SER A 375 9.17 -10.85 1.34
CA SER A 375 8.49 -12.14 1.17
C SER A 375 7.31 -12.35 2.11
N ALA A 376 6.16 -12.72 1.54
CA ALA A 376 4.94 -12.99 2.28
C ALA A 376 5.08 -14.28 3.09
N TYR A 377 5.94 -15.20 2.64
CA TYR A 377 6.26 -16.44 3.36
C TYR A 377 7.09 -16.23 4.64
N ARG A 378 7.54 -15.01 4.95
CA ARG A 378 8.08 -14.68 6.28
C ARG A 378 7.03 -14.79 7.37
N VAL A 379 5.74 -14.75 7.00
CA VAL A 379 4.64 -14.94 7.94
C VAL A 379 4.55 -16.41 8.34
N PRO A 380 4.83 -16.76 9.61
CA PRO A 380 4.72 -18.14 10.09
C PRO A 380 3.26 -18.61 10.10
N VAL A 381 3.02 -19.92 10.00
CA VAL A 381 1.67 -20.49 9.97
C VAL A 381 0.84 -20.13 11.21
N ASN A 382 1.48 -20.01 12.39
CA ASN A 382 0.83 -19.67 13.65
C ASN A 382 0.76 -18.15 13.93
N TYR A 383 0.77 -17.32 12.89
CA TYR A 383 0.74 -15.85 13.01
C TYR A 383 -0.41 -15.34 13.88
N LYS A 384 -1.59 -15.94 13.76
CA LYS A 384 -2.80 -15.55 14.48
C LYS A 384 -2.65 -15.75 15.99
N ASP A 385 -2.14 -16.90 16.42
CA ASP A 385 -1.99 -17.23 17.84
C ASP A 385 -1.00 -16.30 18.53
N LYS A 386 0.08 -15.90 17.83
CA LYS A 386 1.07 -14.94 18.34
C LYS A 386 0.44 -13.59 18.65
N ILE A 387 -0.39 -13.08 17.74
CA ILE A 387 -1.05 -11.79 17.93
C ILE A 387 -2.14 -11.89 19.01
N ILE A 388 -2.99 -12.92 18.97
CA ILE A 388 -4.07 -13.11 19.95
C ILE A 388 -3.54 -13.28 21.37
N LYS A 389 -2.37 -13.92 21.54
CA LYS A 389 -1.72 -14.07 22.85
C LYS A 389 -1.42 -12.71 23.51
N VAL A 390 -1.12 -11.69 22.71
CA VAL A 390 -0.81 -10.33 23.20
C VAL A 390 -2.05 -9.44 23.17
N ASN A 391 -2.86 -9.55 22.13
CA ASN A 391 -4.08 -8.78 21.89
C ASN A 391 -5.27 -9.73 21.79
N PRO A 392 -5.82 -10.19 22.93
CA PRO A 392 -7.04 -10.99 22.92
C PRO A 392 -8.16 -10.22 22.21
N GLN A 393 -9.04 -10.96 21.53
CA GLN A 393 -10.20 -10.36 20.90
C GLN A 393 -11.07 -9.69 21.96
N LEU A 394 -11.44 -8.44 21.69
CA LEU A 394 -12.31 -7.69 22.58
C LEU A 394 -13.74 -8.21 22.44
N SER A 395 -14.48 -8.18 23.55
CA SER A 395 -15.92 -8.35 23.51
C SER A 395 -16.56 -7.23 22.66
N ALA A 396 -17.78 -7.46 22.16
CA ALA A 396 -18.48 -6.45 21.36
C ALA A 396 -18.63 -5.11 22.10
N GLU A 397 -18.90 -5.14 23.41
CA GLU A 397 -19.00 -3.94 24.24
C GLU A 397 -17.66 -3.21 24.41
N GLU A 398 -16.56 -3.95 24.64
CA GLU A 398 -15.23 -3.36 24.74
C GLU A 398 -14.78 -2.76 23.40
N PHE A 399 -15.08 -3.46 22.31
CA PHE A 399 -14.81 -2.97 20.97
C PHE A 399 -15.60 -1.70 20.68
N GLU A 400 -16.89 -1.64 21.00
CA GLU A 400 -17.70 -0.42 20.85
C GLU A 400 -17.19 0.73 21.74
N LYS A 401 -16.75 0.45 22.98
CA LYS A 401 -16.14 1.44 23.87
C LYS A 401 -14.83 1.97 23.30
N GLU A 402 -13.99 1.11 22.74
CA GLU A 402 -12.75 1.53 22.07
C GLU A 402 -13.06 2.35 20.81
N TYR A 403 -13.99 1.85 19.99
CA TYR A 403 -14.41 2.46 18.73
C TYR A 403 -14.99 3.87 18.93
N ASN A 404 -15.81 4.04 19.98
CA ASN A 404 -16.44 5.31 20.35
C ASN A 404 -15.62 6.14 21.36
N SER A 405 -14.38 5.74 21.64
CA SER A 405 -13.56 6.43 22.64
C SER A 405 -13.35 7.91 22.26
N PRO A 406 -13.50 8.86 23.21
CA PRO A 406 -13.22 10.28 22.95
C PRO A 406 -11.75 10.52 22.59
N TYR A 407 -10.88 9.58 22.93
CA TYR A 407 -9.46 9.60 22.64
C TYR A 407 -9.09 9.14 21.23
N LYS A 408 -10.09 8.73 20.43
CA LYS A 408 -9.92 8.44 19.02
C LYS A 408 -9.30 9.65 18.31
N ILE A 409 -8.18 9.44 17.62
CA ILE A 409 -7.66 10.44 16.70
C ILE A 409 -8.68 10.53 15.56
N LYS A 410 -9.32 11.70 15.35
CA LYS A 410 -10.51 11.92 14.47
C LYS A 410 -10.46 11.25 13.08
N LYS A 411 -9.28 10.83 12.57
CA LYS A 411 -9.09 10.13 11.28
C LYS A 411 -8.81 8.61 11.36
N PHE A 412 -8.49 8.04 12.53
CA PHE A 412 -8.11 6.63 12.67
C PHE A 412 -8.59 6.06 14.01
N HIS A 413 -9.17 4.86 14.03
CA HIS A 413 -9.66 4.19 15.24
C HIS A 413 -8.55 3.57 16.12
N TYR A 414 -7.29 3.97 15.93
CA TYR A 414 -6.18 3.48 16.73
C TYR A 414 -6.02 4.26 18.02
N ASN A 415 -6.26 3.62 19.17
CA ASN A 415 -6.25 4.27 20.48
C ASN A 415 -5.29 3.58 21.47
N PHE A 416 -4.31 4.34 21.97
CA PHE A 416 -3.39 3.94 23.05
C PHE A 416 -3.81 4.49 24.43
N ARG A 417 -5.09 4.82 24.61
CA ARG A 417 -5.60 5.45 25.83
C ARG A 417 -6.69 4.60 26.48
N GLN A 418 -6.27 3.44 26.96
CA GLN A 418 -6.96 2.70 28.02
C GLN A 418 -6.40 3.14 29.38
N ASP A 419 -7.21 3.05 30.44
CA ASP A 419 -6.85 3.56 31.77
C ASP A 419 -5.58 2.89 32.34
N ASP A 420 -5.34 1.63 31.98
CA ASP A 420 -4.14 0.85 32.31
C ASP A 420 -2.89 1.27 31.52
N GLU A 421 -3.04 2.05 30.43
CA GLU A 421 -1.94 2.65 29.67
C GLU A 421 -1.52 4.03 30.23
N LEU A 422 -2.42 4.68 30.97
CA LEU A 422 -2.23 6.03 31.53
C LEU A 422 -1.49 6.04 32.88
N THR A 423 -0.86 4.92 33.26
CA THR A 423 0.03 4.88 34.42
C THR A 423 1.17 5.90 34.25
N GLU A 424 1.57 6.54 35.35
CA GLU A 424 2.60 7.58 35.33
C GLU A 424 3.93 7.10 34.71
N GLU A 425 4.33 5.86 34.99
CA GLU A 425 5.55 5.26 34.46
C GLU A 425 5.50 5.14 32.92
N ASN A 426 4.41 4.61 32.36
CA ASN A 426 4.25 4.50 30.90
C ASN A 426 4.20 5.87 30.22
N LEU A 427 3.56 6.86 30.85
CA LEU A 427 3.54 8.24 30.35
C LEU A 427 4.94 8.86 30.36
N LYS A 428 5.73 8.63 31.42
CA LYS A 428 7.13 9.06 31.50
C LYS A 428 7.97 8.42 30.40
N LYS A 429 7.93 7.08 30.25
CA LYS A 429 8.64 6.37 29.19
C LYS A 429 8.23 6.85 27.79
N THR A 430 6.93 7.00 27.55
CA THR A 430 6.40 7.48 26.27
C THR A 430 6.85 8.90 25.96
N PHE A 431 6.89 9.78 26.97
CA PHE A 431 7.40 11.14 26.80
C PHE A 431 8.90 11.15 26.49
N ILE A 432 9.70 10.37 27.22
CA ILE A 432 11.14 10.23 26.98
C ILE A 432 11.39 9.74 25.55
N ASN A 433 10.67 8.72 25.13
CA ASN A 433 10.74 8.17 23.77
C ASN A 433 10.35 9.21 22.71
N LEU A 434 9.30 10.00 22.96
CA LEU A 434 8.92 11.09 22.07
C LEU A 434 10.01 12.14 21.98
N CYS A 435 10.53 12.63 23.11
CA CYS A 435 11.60 13.62 23.13
C CYS A 435 12.84 13.11 22.41
N THR A 436 13.18 11.83 22.61
CA THR A 436 14.28 11.17 21.92
C THR A 436 14.05 11.13 20.41
N SER A 437 12.86 10.71 19.97
CA SER A 437 12.49 10.68 18.55
C SER A 437 12.51 12.07 17.92
N ALA A 438 11.94 13.07 18.61
CA ALA A 438 11.94 14.47 18.19
C ALA A 438 13.36 15.06 18.16
N PHE A 439 14.22 14.69 19.10
CA PHE A 439 15.62 15.09 19.11
C PHE A 439 16.35 14.55 17.89
N PHE A 440 16.20 13.27 17.54
CA PHE A 440 16.80 12.70 16.33
C PHE A 440 16.27 13.40 15.07
N HIS A 441 14.96 13.64 14.98
CA HIS A 441 14.38 14.40 13.86
C HIS A 441 14.84 15.86 13.79
N ASN A 442 15.10 16.51 14.93
CA ASN A 442 15.57 17.89 14.95
C ASN A 442 17.08 17.99 14.70
N LYS A 443 17.87 17.05 15.23
CA LYS A 443 19.31 16.91 14.91
C LYS A 443 19.47 16.86 13.38
N GLU A 444 18.67 16.05 12.72
CA GLU A 444 18.62 15.94 11.25
C GLU A 444 18.37 17.29 10.54
N LYS A 445 17.51 18.15 11.09
CA LYS A 445 17.19 19.48 10.51
C LYS A 445 18.23 20.56 10.85
N THR A 446 18.94 20.40 11.96
CA THR A 446 19.94 21.37 12.46
C THR A 446 21.37 21.03 12.05
N ILE A 447 21.62 20.01 11.23
CA ILE A 447 22.88 19.84 10.48
C ILE A 447 23.00 20.96 9.43
N ARG A 448 23.14 22.19 9.91
CA ARG A 448 23.87 23.26 9.24
C ARG A 448 25.27 23.20 9.87
N GLN A 449 26.33 23.38 9.07
CA GLN A 449 27.73 23.25 9.48
C GLN A 449 28.13 24.07 10.74
N GLU A 450 27.29 24.98 11.20
CA GLU A 450 27.62 25.99 12.21
C GLU A 450 27.07 25.70 13.63
N HIS A 451 26.21 24.69 13.83
CA HIS A 451 25.65 24.39 15.17
C HIS A 451 25.88 22.94 15.61
N LEU A 452 26.74 22.80 16.62
CA LEU A 452 27.07 21.57 17.38
C LEU A 452 27.36 20.34 16.50
N ASN A 453 28.59 20.27 15.99
CA ASN A 453 29.07 19.12 15.23
C ASN A 453 29.40 17.95 16.18
N LEU A 454 28.39 17.13 16.51
CA LEU A 454 28.57 15.89 17.27
C LEU A 454 29.50 14.89 16.55
N ASP A 455 29.71 15.06 15.24
CA ASP A 455 30.59 14.19 14.44
C ASP A 455 32.07 14.52 14.63
N SER A 456 32.40 15.67 15.21
CA SER A 456 33.78 15.98 15.66
C SER A 456 34.05 15.61 17.12
N MET A 457 33.04 15.13 17.85
CA MET A 457 33.21 14.68 19.23
C MET A 457 33.69 13.23 19.24
N ASN A 458 34.63 12.91 20.12
CA ASN A 458 35.10 11.52 20.24
C ASN A 458 33.99 10.64 20.85
N SER A 459 34.03 9.32 20.62
CA SER A 459 33.00 8.37 21.08
C SER A 459 32.67 8.51 22.58
N ASN A 460 33.68 8.79 23.40
CA ASN A 460 33.52 8.96 24.85
C ASN A 460 32.79 10.27 25.20
N GLU A 461 33.00 11.36 24.46
CA GLU A 461 32.28 12.62 24.70
C GLU A 461 30.81 12.49 24.30
N LYS A 462 30.54 11.74 23.21
CA LYS A 462 29.17 11.42 22.76
C LYS A 462 28.47 10.53 23.77
N GLU A 463 29.14 9.49 24.26
CA GLU A 463 28.64 8.66 25.36
C GLU A 463 28.43 9.47 26.63
N GLU A 464 29.30 10.42 26.94
CA GLU A 464 29.18 11.29 28.11
C GLU A 464 28.01 12.26 27.99
N VAL A 465 27.75 12.83 26.81
CA VAL A 465 26.58 13.68 26.56
C VAL A 465 25.29 12.85 26.67
N ILE A 466 25.26 11.67 26.04
CA ILE A 466 24.12 10.74 26.13
C ILE A 466 23.92 10.30 27.58
N PHE A 467 25.00 10.00 28.30
CA PHE A 467 24.98 9.62 29.71
C PHE A 467 24.52 10.78 30.59
N ARG A 468 24.99 12.00 30.37
CA ARG A 468 24.53 13.19 31.10
C ARG A 468 23.06 13.48 30.82
N MET A 469 22.58 13.25 29.60
CA MET A 469 21.16 13.40 29.27
C MET A 469 20.32 12.28 29.88
N LYS A 470 20.75 11.02 29.78
CA LYS A 470 20.11 9.88 30.45
C LYS A 470 20.09 10.07 31.96
N LYS A 471 21.22 10.45 32.55
CA LYS A 471 21.35 10.78 33.97
C LYS A 471 20.49 11.97 34.34
N SER A 472 20.42 13.02 33.52
CA SER A 472 19.51 14.16 33.78
C SER A 472 18.05 13.71 33.72
N LEU A 473 17.70 12.82 32.78
CA LEU A 473 16.36 12.23 32.69
C LEU A 473 16.06 11.25 33.84
N GLU A 474 17.05 10.52 34.34
CA GLU A 474 16.97 9.60 35.49
C GLU A 474 16.91 10.38 36.81
N THR A 475 17.71 11.44 36.96
CA THR A 475 17.63 12.35 38.11
C THR A 475 16.30 13.10 38.12
N LEU A 476 15.74 13.36 36.94
CA LEU A 476 14.38 13.86 36.77
C LEU A 476 13.31 12.76 36.91
N SER A 477 13.67 11.48 37.02
CA SER A 477 12.74 10.34 37.18
C SER A 477 12.75 9.71 38.58
N GLU A 478 13.76 10.00 39.41
CA GLU A 478 13.81 9.60 40.82
C GLU A 478 12.64 10.24 41.61
N LEU A 479 11.91 9.40 42.34
CA LEU A 479 10.70 9.76 43.09
C LEU A 479 11.04 10.63 44.31
N PRO A 480 10.29 11.71 44.59
CA PRO A 480 10.31 12.30 45.93
C PRO A 480 9.58 11.37 46.92
N LEU A 481 9.94 11.53 48.19
CA LEU A 481 9.38 10.79 49.32
C LEU A 481 7.85 10.82 49.34
N HIS A 482 7.24 9.71 49.78
CA HIS A 482 5.83 9.31 49.64
C HIS A 482 4.69 10.31 49.94
N ASN A 483 4.97 11.52 50.44
CA ASN A 483 3.96 12.52 50.78
C ASN A 483 4.02 13.79 49.92
N GLU A 484 4.96 13.88 48.97
CA GLU A 484 5.01 14.98 48.01
C GLU A 484 4.67 14.45 46.61
N SER A 485 3.69 15.08 45.95
CA SER A 485 3.47 14.88 44.52
C SER A 485 4.81 15.06 43.80
N PHE A 486 5.14 14.17 42.86
CA PHE A 486 6.39 14.15 42.09
C PHE A 486 6.84 15.54 41.56
N PHE A 487 5.93 16.50 41.48
CA PHE A 487 6.11 17.80 40.85
C PHE A 487 6.02 19.01 41.81
N SER A 488 5.87 18.85 43.13
CA SER A 488 5.83 20.00 44.08
C SER A 488 7.19 20.67 44.26
N SER A 489 8.30 19.96 44.05
CA SER A 489 9.66 20.50 44.21
C SER A 489 10.23 21.16 42.95
N ILE A 490 9.56 21.02 41.78
CA ILE A 490 10.03 21.58 40.50
C ILE A 490 9.38 22.96 40.23
N HIS A 491 9.47 23.86 41.21
CA HIS A 491 8.98 25.24 41.09
C HIS A 491 9.99 26.23 40.49
N LYS A 492 11.15 25.75 40.03
CA LYS A 492 12.14 26.58 39.31
C LYS A 492 12.16 26.20 37.83
N ALA A 493 11.50 27.03 37.03
CA ALA A 493 11.25 26.91 35.59
C ALA A 493 12.38 26.25 34.79
N ASN A 494 12.23 24.96 34.47
CA ASN A 494 13.06 24.27 33.47
C ASN A 494 12.31 24.28 32.11
N PRO A 495 12.92 24.73 31.00
CA PRO A 495 12.31 24.74 29.66
C PRO A 495 11.69 23.40 29.24
N LEU A 496 12.26 22.28 29.70
CA LEU A 496 11.73 20.93 29.46
C LEU A 496 10.38 20.68 30.14
N GLN A 497 10.11 21.29 31.30
CA GLN A 497 8.83 21.17 31.99
C GLN A 497 7.75 22.00 31.31
N THR A 498 8.09 23.17 30.79
CA THR A 498 7.16 23.94 29.95
C THR A 498 6.82 23.17 28.69
N GLN A 499 7.81 22.54 28.03
CA GLN A 499 7.55 21.69 26.86
C GLN A 499 6.79 20.40 27.21
N PHE A 500 7.05 19.77 28.35
CA PHE A 500 6.26 18.63 28.84
C PHE A 500 4.83 19.05 29.18
N ASN A 501 4.61 20.19 29.83
CA ASN A 501 3.28 20.69 30.14
C ASN A 501 2.54 21.11 28.89
N ILE A 502 3.20 21.72 27.91
CA ILE A 502 2.64 21.99 26.59
C ILE A 502 2.33 20.68 25.87
N TRP A 503 3.22 19.69 25.90
CA TRP A 503 3.01 18.39 25.27
C TRP A 503 1.89 17.60 25.94
N LYS A 504 1.86 17.52 27.27
CA LYS A 504 0.80 16.92 28.09
C LYS A 504 -0.52 17.61 27.81
N ARG A 505 -0.55 18.95 27.89
CA ARG A 505 -1.72 19.76 27.54
C ARG A 505 -2.16 19.47 26.11
N ASN A 506 -1.24 19.37 25.14
CA ASN A 506 -1.49 19.02 23.73
C ASN A 506 -1.88 17.55 23.50
N LEU A 507 -1.44 16.62 24.36
CA LEU A 507 -1.91 15.23 24.38
C LEU A 507 -3.38 15.19 24.80
N PHE A 508 -3.76 16.08 25.71
CA PHE A 508 -5.12 16.31 26.19
C PHE A 508 -5.87 17.41 25.40
N VAL A 509 -5.26 18.07 24.40
CA VAL A 509 -5.92 19.10 23.57
C VAL A 509 -7.09 18.55 22.79
N PRO A 510 -7.07 17.32 22.24
CA PRO A 510 -8.28 16.73 21.66
C PRO A 510 -9.41 16.63 22.68
N LEU A 511 -9.12 16.45 23.97
CA LEU A 511 -10.14 16.39 25.02
C LEU A 511 -10.66 17.78 25.37
N THR A 512 -9.82 18.80 25.49
CA THR A 512 -10.28 20.18 25.72
C THR A 512 -10.99 20.77 24.50
N ASP A 513 -10.50 20.54 23.29
CA ASP A 513 -11.13 21.00 22.05
C ASP A 513 -12.44 20.25 21.79
N GLN A 514 -12.53 18.95 22.10
CA GLN A 514 -13.79 18.20 22.02
C GLN A 514 -14.76 18.56 23.14
N LEU A 515 -14.29 18.82 24.36
CA LEU A 515 -15.14 19.32 25.45
C LEU A 515 -15.63 20.74 25.15
N GLU A 516 -14.79 21.59 24.54
CA GLU A 516 -15.16 22.92 24.07
C GLU A 516 -16.12 22.84 22.87
N GLU A 517 -15.91 21.94 21.91
CA GLU A 517 -16.82 21.69 20.79
C GLU A 517 -18.16 21.13 21.29
N LYS A 518 -18.15 20.22 22.27
CA LYS A 518 -19.35 19.66 22.91
C LYS A 518 -20.07 20.69 23.77
N ALA A 519 -19.33 21.56 24.46
CA ALA A 519 -19.89 22.69 25.19
C ALA A 519 -20.49 23.73 24.24
N LYS A 520 -19.84 24.05 23.11
CA LYS A 520 -20.36 24.93 22.06
C LYS A 520 -21.63 24.37 21.42
N ARG A 521 -21.67 23.07 21.11
CA ARG A 521 -22.89 22.42 20.61
C ARG A 521 -24.02 22.46 21.63
N LYS A 522 -23.73 22.15 22.90
CA LYS A 522 -24.73 22.21 23.97
C LYS A 522 -25.23 23.64 24.23
N MET A 523 -24.35 24.64 24.13
CA MET A 523 -24.73 26.06 24.19
C MET A 523 -25.59 26.46 23.00
N GLN A 524 -25.25 26.00 21.78
CA GLN A 524 -26.06 26.22 20.58
C GLN A 524 -27.44 25.58 20.69
N ASP A 525 -27.53 24.34 21.18
CA ASP A 525 -28.81 23.65 21.39
C ASP A 525 -29.68 24.39 22.41
N ILE A 526 -29.08 24.94 23.48
CA ILE A 526 -29.77 25.77 24.47
C ILE A 526 -30.23 27.09 23.84
N GLU A 527 -29.40 27.75 23.03
CA GLU A 527 -29.78 28.98 22.33
C GLU A 527 -30.90 28.75 21.31
N ASP A 528 -30.87 27.64 20.58
CA ASP A 528 -31.88 27.29 19.60
C ASP A 528 -33.20 26.86 20.29
N GLN A 529 -33.13 26.17 21.43
CA GLN A 529 -34.30 25.93 22.29
C GLN A 529 -34.87 27.24 22.83
N ALA A 530 -34.03 28.15 23.31
CA ALA A 530 -34.48 29.46 23.79
C ALA A 530 -35.07 30.33 22.67
N LYS A 531 -34.57 30.21 21.44
CA LYS A 531 -35.18 30.85 20.26
C LYS A 531 -36.52 30.22 19.93
N LEU A 532 -36.64 28.90 19.94
CA LEU A 532 -37.92 28.21 19.74
C LEU A 532 -38.95 28.57 20.81
N GLU A 533 -38.53 28.71 22.07
CA GLU A 533 -39.39 29.18 23.15
C GLU A 533 -39.78 30.64 22.97
N LYS A 534 -38.86 31.52 22.59
CA LYS A 534 -39.17 32.91 22.23
C LYS A 534 -40.08 33.01 21.01
N GLU A 535 -39.92 32.14 20.01
CA GLU A 535 -40.81 32.06 18.85
C GLU A 535 -42.19 31.57 19.25
N LYS A 536 -42.29 30.57 20.14
CA LYS A 536 -43.57 30.13 20.72
C LYS A 536 -44.23 31.23 21.54
N GLU A 537 -43.46 31.98 22.33
CA GLU A 537 -43.97 33.13 23.11
C GLU A 537 -44.37 34.30 22.21
N THR A 538 -43.61 34.62 21.16
CA THR A 538 -43.97 35.67 20.20
C THR A 538 -45.19 35.26 19.36
N ILE A 539 -45.33 33.98 18.99
CA ILE A 539 -46.56 33.47 18.36
C ILE A 539 -47.75 33.53 19.33
N TRP A 540 -47.50 33.41 20.65
CA TRP A 540 -48.54 33.49 21.68
C TRP A 540 -48.95 34.93 22.02
N PHE A 541 -48.01 35.89 21.98
CA PHE A 541 -48.24 37.30 22.34
C PHE A 541 -48.50 38.23 21.15
N GLU A 542 -47.88 38.01 19.99
CA GLU A 542 -48.20 38.73 18.76
C GLU A 542 -49.32 37.98 18.04
N GLY A 543 -50.56 38.37 18.35
CA GLY A 543 -51.77 37.84 17.75
C GLY A 543 -51.83 37.98 16.22
N LYS A 544 -51.13 37.11 15.49
CA LYS A 544 -51.36 36.80 14.08
C LYS A 544 -52.21 35.54 14.00
N ARG A 545 -53.48 35.71 14.34
CA ARG A 545 -54.51 34.65 14.32
C ARG A 545 -55.10 34.37 12.93
N GLU A 546 -54.49 34.88 11.85
CA GLU A 546 -55.05 34.79 10.48
C GLU A 546 -54.33 33.80 9.54
N LEU A 547 -53.29 33.09 10.00
CA LEU A 547 -52.56 32.13 9.15
C LEU A 547 -52.57 30.68 9.64
N TYR A 548 -53.18 30.42 10.80
CA TYR A 548 -53.37 29.08 11.31
C TYR A 548 -54.85 28.73 11.22
N ASP A 549 -55.22 28.03 10.16
CA ASP A 549 -56.55 27.44 9.98
C ASP A 549 -56.50 26.03 10.59
N PRO A 550 -56.93 25.85 11.86
CA PRO A 550 -56.83 24.57 12.56
C PRO A 550 -57.58 23.45 11.82
N GLU A 551 -58.63 23.77 11.05
CA GLU A 551 -59.35 22.76 10.25
C GLU A 551 -58.49 22.22 9.10
N ASN A 552 -57.60 23.04 8.55
CA ASN A 552 -56.74 22.65 7.44
C ASN A 552 -55.55 21.81 7.91
N GLU A 553 -55.05 22.06 9.13
CA GLU A 553 -54.03 21.20 9.74
C GLU A 553 -54.60 19.86 10.18
N GLU A 554 -55.81 19.82 10.74
CA GLU A 554 -56.47 18.58 11.14
C GLU A 554 -56.70 17.67 9.93
N LYS A 555 -57.21 18.21 8.82
CA LYS A 555 -57.34 17.49 7.53
C LYS A 555 -56.00 16.99 6.99
N ARG A 556 -54.93 17.77 7.15
CA ARG A 556 -53.58 17.38 6.71
C ARG A 556 -53.01 16.24 7.57
N LEU A 557 -53.29 16.24 8.87
CA LEU A 557 -52.88 15.21 9.82
C LEU A 557 -53.65 13.90 9.60
N GLU A 558 -54.96 13.97 9.41
CA GLU A 558 -55.81 12.81 9.07
C GLU A 558 -55.35 12.16 7.77
N ARG A 559 -55.03 12.96 6.74
CA ARG A 559 -54.49 12.46 5.48
C ARG A 559 -53.13 11.80 5.64
N HIS A 560 -52.24 12.37 6.45
CA HIS A 560 -50.92 11.78 6.68
C HIS A 560 -51.04 10.42 7.38
N GLN A 561 -51.96 10.31 8.33
CA GLN A 561 -52.28 9.03 8.98
C GLN A 561 -52.87 8.02 7.99
N ALA A 562 -53.73 8.45 7.06
CA ALA A 562 -54.28 7.58 6.02
C ALA A 562 -53.21 7.06 5.05
N ILE A 563 -52.26 7.90 4.64
CA ILE A 563 -51.13 7.51 3.79
C ILE A 563 -50.23 6.48 4.50
N LEU A 564 -49.93 6.69 5.78
CA LEU A 564 -49.14 5.75 6.57
C LEU A 564 -49.86 4.40 6.73
N LYS A 565 -51.18 4.40 6.96
CA LYS A 565 -51.99 3.18 7.00
C LYS A 565 -51.95 2.43 5.67
N GLN A 566 -52.08 3.14 4.55
CA GLN A 566 -51.97 2.56 3.21
C GLN A 566 -50.58 1.94 2.97
N HIS A 567 -49.49 2.66 3.28
CA HIS A 567 -48.13 2.16 3.06
C HIS A 567 -47.85 0.90 3.90
N LEU A 568 -48.29 0.90 5.16
CA LEU A 568 -48.09 -0.22 6.07
C LEU A 568 -48.92 -1.45 5.65
N ALA A 569 -50.13 -1.25 5.14
CA ALA A 569 -50.94 -2.31 4.57
C ALA A 569 -50.31 -2.91 3.29
N GLU A 570 -49.75 -2.06 2.41
CA GLU A 570 -49.06 -2.50 1.20
C GLU A 570 -47.77 -3.27 1.49
N GLU A 571 -46.99 -2.86 2.50
CA GLU A 571 -45.81 -3.61 2.94
C GLU A 571 -46.16 -4.95 3.57
N ARG A 572 -47.20 -5.01 4.40
CA ARG A 572 -47.68 -6.29 4.97
C ARG A 572 -48.14 -7.26 3.88
N LYS A 573 -48.84 -6.75 2.87
CA LYS A 573 -49.27 -7.55 1.72
C LYS A 573 -48.08 -8.08 0.90
N LYS A 574 -47.01 -7.28 0.74
CA LYS A 574 -45.75 -7.75 0.12
C LYS A 574 -45.05 -8.83 0.93
N GLN A 575 -45.21 -8.83 2.25
CA GLN A 575 -44.65 -9.83 3.15
C GLN A 575 -45.56 -11.07 3.32
N GLY A 576 -46.70 -11.14 2.62
CA GLY A 576 -47.64 -12.27 2.71
C GLY A 576 -48.44 -12.33 4.02
N LEU A 577 -48.49 -11.23 4.77
CA LEU A 577 -49.26 -11.11 6.01
C LEU A 577 -50.63 -10.49 5.72
N ASP A 578 -51.65 -10.89 6.48
CA ASP A 578 -52.98 -10.28 6.40
C ASP A 578 -52.88 -8.78 6.71
N ALA A 579 -53.36 -7.96 5.77
CA ALA A 579 -53.35 -6.52 5.87
C ALA A 579 -54.74 -6.02 6.31
N PRO A 580 -54.81 -5.05 7.24
CA PRO A 580 -56.08 -4.44 7.62
C PRO A 580 -56.66 -3.64 6.44
N ASP A 581 -57.99 -3.63 6.32
CA ASP A 581 -58.70 -2.82 5.33
C ASP A 581 -58.37 -1.33 5.52
N TYR A 582 -58.11 -0.64 4.41
CA TYR A 582 -57.83 0.79 4.38
C TYR A 582 -58.50 1.44 3.17
N ASP A 583 -58.92 2.70 3.34
CA ASP A 583 -59.42 3.51 2.24
C ASP A 583 -58.24 4.06 1.43
N LYS A 584 -58.22 3.77 0.13
CA LYS A 584 -57.17 4.23 -0.77
C LYS A 584 -57.25 5.75 -0.91
N VAL A 585 -56.20 6.46 -0.47
CA VAL A 585 -56.17 7.93 -0.52
C VAL A 585 -56.13 8.38 -1.99
N SER A 586 -57.11 9.18 -2.41
CA SER A 586 -57.16 9.71 -3.77
C SER A 586 -56.09 10.81 -3.97
N PRO A 587 -55.33 10.79 -5.08
CA PRO A 587 -54.37 11.85 -5.39
C PRO A 587 -55.11 13.09 -5.91
N GLU A 588 -55.28 14.12 -5.07
CA GLU A 588 -55.88 15.41 -5.48
C GLU A 588 -55.00 16.25 -6.43
N TYR A 589 -53.75 15.86 -6.67
CA TYR A 589 -52.81 16.59 -7.54
C TYR A 589 -52.72 15.99 -8.96
N GLU A 590 -53.84 15.93 -9.68
CA GLU A 590 -53.81 15.69 -11.15
C GLU A 590 -54.25 16.89 -11.99
N LYS A 591 -54.42 18.07 -11.36
CA LYS A 591 -54.44 19.35 -12.08
C LYS A 591 -53.25 20.20 -11.64
N ASP A 592 -52.06 19.76 -12.04
CA ASP A 592 -50.86 20.58 -11.95
C ASP A 592 -50.74 21.41 -13.24
N PRO A 593 -51.06 22.73 -13.24
CA PRO A 593 -51.05 23.57 -14.43
C PRO A 593 -49.65 23.70 -15.07
N MET A 594 -48.58 23.22 -14.41
CA MET A 594 -47.23 23.19 -14.99
C MET A 594 -46.97 22.01 -15.93
N LYS A 595 -47.75 20.92 -15.87
CA LYS A 595 -47.48 19.72 -16.69
C LYS A 595 -47.76 19.97 -18.18
N ASP A 596 -48.74 20.82 -18.50
CA ASP A 596 -49.06 21.23 -19.88
C ASP A 596 -48.04 22.24 -20.48
N SER A 597 -47.20 22.86 -19.64
CA SER A 597 -46.21 23.86 -20.07
C SER A 597 -44.92 23.23 -20.64
N VAL A 598 -44.57 22.01 -20.24
CA VAL A 598 -43.33 21.36 -20.68
C VAL A 598 -43.53 20.69 -22.04
N ASP A 599 -44.75 20.21 -22.32
CA ASP A 599 -45.03 19.52 -23.57
C ASP A 599 -45.21 20.42 -24.79
N SER A 600 -45.53 21.70 -24.56
CA SER A 600 -45.60 22.75 -25.58
C SER A 600 -44.24 23.34 -25.99
N LEU A 601 -43.13 22.93 -25.37
CA LEU A 601 -41.80 23.45 -25.72
C LEU A 601 -41.20 22.79 -26.97
N PRO A 602 -40.55 23.57 -27.87
CA PRO A 602 -39.90 23.03 -29.07
C PRO A 602 -38.75 22.06 -28.73
N VAL A 603 -38.62 20.99 -29.52
CA VAL A 603 -37.81 19.78 -29.27
C VAL A 603 -36.37 20.07 -28.79
N LYS A 604 -35.73 21.14 -29.28
CA LYS A 604 -34.35 21.52 -28.89
C LYS A 604 -34.20 21.93 -27.42
N ARG A 605 -35.27 22.34 -26.73
CA ARG A 605 -35.23 22.66 -25.28
C ARG A 605 -35.52 21.47 -24.38
N LYS A 606 -36.23 20.44 -24.87
CA LYS A 606 -36.49 19.20 -24.12
C LYS A 606 -35.20 18.40 -23.83
N GLN A 607 -34.17 18.51 -24.69
CA GLN A 607 -32.87 17.83 -24.48
C GLN A 607 -32.05 18.37 -23.31
N LYS A 608 -32.15 19.66 -22.96
CA LYS A 608 -31.39 20.24 -21.83
C LYS A 608 -31.93 19.81 -20.46
N TRP A 609 -33.22 19.49 -20.37
CA TRP A 609 -33.87 19.11 -19.12
C TRP A 609 -33.80 17.60 -18.81
N ARG A 610 -33.42 16.76 -19.78
CA ARG A 610 -33.18 15.32 -19.52
C ARG A 610 -31.74 15.00 -19.13
N ILE A 611 -30.86 16.01 -19.08
CA ILE A 611 -29.44 15.89 -18.70
C ILE A 611 -29.19 16.41 -17.27
N TRP A 612 -30.23 16.94 -16.62
CA TRP A 612 -30.33 17.09 -15.17
C TRP A 612 -31.35 16.07 -14.66
#